data_AF-A0A7X5VSZ8-F1
#
_entry.id   AF-A0A7X5VSZ8-F1
#
_cell.length_a   1.000
_cell.length_b   1.000
_cell.length_c   1.000
_cell.angle_alpha   90.00
_cell.angle_beta   90.00
_cell.angle_gamma   90.00
#
_symmetry.space_group_name_H-M   'P 1'
#
loop_
_entity.id
_entity.type
_entity.pdbx_description
1 polymer ?
#
loop_
_entity_poly.entity_id
_entity_poly.type
_entity_poly.pdbx_seq_one_letter_code
_entity_poly.pdbx_strand_id
1 'polypeptide(L)' 'YSGNHLDATLRGRWVDEFRWEDGPFKGDVMAYTTVDLNANYAFGDGWKAGITVANLLDDEHYEAFGGDLLGR' A
#
# COMPACT_ATOMS: atom_id res chain seq x y z
N TYR A 1 -19.70 -26.85 -10.46
CA TYR A 1 -18.90 -26.09 -9.49
C TYR A 1 -18.70 -24.69 -10.05
N SER A 2 -19.49 -23.71 -9.59
CA SER A 2 -19.29 -22.29 -9.93
C SER A 2 -18.32 -21.75 -8.89
N GLY A 3 -17.01 -21.90 -9.15
CA GLY A 3 -15.99 -21.25 -8.34
C GLY A 3 -15.98 -19.77 -8.69
N ASN A 4 -16.02 -18.90 -7.67
CA ASN A 4 -15.95 -17.46 -7.90
C ASN A 4 -14.75 -17.13 -8.80
N HIS A 5 -15.05 -16.60 -9.99
CA HIS A 5 -14.05 -16.22 -10.99
C HIS A 5 -13.37 -14.89 -10.63
N LEU A 6 -13.81 -14.20 -9.57
CA LEU A 6 -13.30 -12.91 -9.16
C LEU A 6 -12.83 -12.97 -7.70
N ASP A 7 -11.62 -12.50 -7.44
CA ASP A 7 -11.12 -12.21 -6.10
C ASP A 7 -10.67 -10.75 -6.03
N ALA A 8 -10.95 -10.08 -4.91
CA ALA A 8 -10.58 -8.70 -4.70
C ALA A 8 -10.15 -8.47 -3.25
N THR A 9 -9.12 -7.67 -3.05
CA THR A 9 -8.54 -7.31 -1.75
C THR A 9 -8.32 -5.81 -1.71
N LEU A 10 -8.80 -5.18 -0.63
CA LEU A 10 -8.42 -3.83 -0.25
C LEU A 10 -7.41 -3.91 0.90
N ARG A 11 -6.34 -3.12 0.81
CA ARG A 11 -5.35 -2.96 1.87
C ARG A 11 -5.31 -1.49 2.27
N GLY A 12 -5.68 -1.20 3.52
CA GLY A 12 -5.46 0.11 4.12
C GLY A 12 -4.16 0.12 4.93
N ARG A 13 -3.40 1.21 4.82
CA ARG A 13 -2.26 1.51 5.70
C ARG A 13 -2.46 2.92 6.25
N TRP A 14 -2.34 3.04 7.57
CA TRP A 14 -2.33 4.32 8.27
C TRP A 14 -0.98 4.49 8.96
N VAL A 15 -0.43 5.70 8.88
CA VAL A 15 0.84 6.09 9.49
C VAL A 15 0.62 7.38 10.27
N ASP A 16 0.97 7.35 11.55
CA ASP A 16 0.98 8.54 12.41
C ASP A 16 2.02 9.56 11.94
N GLU A 17 1.85 10.83 12.30
CA GLU A 17 2.89 11.84 12.09
C GLU A 17 4.15 11.46 12.85
N PHE A 18 5.31 11.64 12.22
CA PHE A 18 6.59 11.42 12.87
C PHE A 18 7.67 12.38 12.39
N ARG A 19 8.66 12.61 13.25
CA ARG A 19 9.89 13.33 12.90
C ARG A 19 10.83 12.36 12.20
N TRP A 20 11.15 12.63 10.93
CA TRP A 20 12.20 11.93 10.21
C TRP A 20 13.53 12.68 10.36
N GLU A 21 14.59 11.94 10.65
CA GLU A 21 15.96 12.44 10.64
C GLU A 21 16.86 11.47 9.84
N ASP A 22 17.61 12.01 8.87
CA ASP A 22 18.68 11.32 8.15
C ASP A 22 19.93 12.22 8.15
N GLY A 23 20.83 11.96 9.10
CA GLY A 23 22.02 12.76 9.34
C GLY A 23 21.68 14.25 9.59
N PRO A 24 22.15 15.18 8.74
CA PRO A 24 21.84 16.61 8.89
C PRO A 24 20.43 16.99 8.45
N PHE A 25 19.71 16.11 7.73
CA PHE A 25 18.38 16.39 7.21
C PHE A 25 17.32 15.96 8.22
N LYS A 26 16.43 16.89 8.57
CA LYS A 26 15.37 16.67 9.56
C LYS A 26 14.08 17.30 9.05
N GLY A 27 12.97 16.59 9.19
CA GLY A 27 11.66 17.08 8.76
C GLY A 27 10.52 16.32 9.43
N ASP A 28 9.34 16.90 9.37
CA ASP A 28 8.11 16.25 9.82
C ASP A 28 7.47 15.55 8.63
N VAL A 29 7.18 14.27 8.81
CA VAL A 29 6.31 13.50 7.92
C VAL A 29 4.93 13.53 8.53
N MET A 30 4.01 14.26 7.88
CA MET A 30 2.63 14.38 8.32
C MET A 30 1.93 13.02 8.27
N ALA A 31 0.94 12.82 9.14
CA ALA A 31 0.15 11.59 9.13
C ALA A 31 -0.54 11.39 7.76
N TYR A 32 -0.58 10.15 7.27
CA TYR A 32 -1.19 9.83 5.98
C TYR A 32 -1.85 8.45 5.99
N THR A 33 -2.73 8.23 5.01
CA THR A 33 -3.44 6.96 4.82
C THR A 33 -3.42 6.56 3.36
N THR A 34 -2.94 5.35 3.06
CA THR A 34 -2.99 4.79 1.71
C THR A 34 -3.96 3.62 1.65
N VAL A 35 -4.67 3.49 0.53
CA VAL A 35 -5.53 2.34 0.24
C VAL A 35 -5.13 1.75 -1.09
N ASP A 36 -4.82 0.46 -1.12
CA ASP A 36 -4.49 -0.26 -2.35
C ASP A 36 -5.58 -1.26 -2.69
N LEU A 37 -5.93 -1.35 -3.98
CA LEU A 37 -6.84 -2.34 -4.52
C LEU A 37 -6.06 -3.38 -5.32
N ASN A 38 -6.32 -4.65 -5.05
CA ASN A 38 -5.89 -5.77 -5.89
C ASN A 38 -7.13 -6.57 -6.29
N ALA A 39 -7.35 -6.77 -7.59
CA ALA A 39 -8.44 -7.60 -8.08
C ALA A 39 -7.91 -8.57 -9.14
N ASN A 40 -8.31 -9.84 -9.05
CA ASN A 40 -7.96 -10.86 -10.04
C ASN A 40 -9.22 -11.52 -10.58
N TYR A 41 -9.20 -11.80 -11.88
CA TYR A 41 -10.25 -12.48 -12.60
C TYR A 41 -9.71 -13.72 -13.31
N ALA A 42 -10.29 -14.88 -13.01
CA ALA A 42 -9.99 -16.15 -13.64
C ALA A 42 -10.88 -16.37 -14.87
N PHE A 43 -10.28 -16.53 -16.04
CA PHE A 43 -10.98 -16.76 -17.31
C PHE A 43 -10.48 -18.06 -17.96
N GLY A 44 -11.41 -18.88 -18.43
CA GLY A 44 -11.10 -20.20 -18.99
C GLY A 44 -10.44 -21.16 -17.98
N ASP A 45 -9.88 -22.24 -18.51
CA ASP A 45 -9.21 -23.26 -17.70
C ASP A 45 -7.73 -22.92 -17.55
N GLY A 46 -7.41 -22.22 -16.45
CA GLY A 46 -6.03 -22.00 -16.01
C GLY A 46 -5.47 -20.59 -16.20
N TRP A 47 -6.23 -19.64 -16.73
CA TRP A 47 -5.77 -18.26 -16.89
C TRP A 47 -6.37 -17.33 -15.84
N LYS A 48 -5.55 -16.38 -15.38
CA LYS A 48 -5.96 -15.30 -14.47
C LYS A 48 -5.33 -13.98 -14.94
N ALA A 49 -6.10 -12.90 -14.88
CA ALA A 49 -5.61 -11.54 -15.05
C ALA A 49 -5.84 -10.77 -13.76
N GLY A 50 -4.86 -9.96 -13.38
CA GLY A 50 -4.91 -9.13 -12.18
C GLY A 50 -4.76 -7.65 -12.53
N ILE A 51 -5.43 -6.80 -11.76
CA ILE A 51 -5.19 -5.36 -11.72
C ILE A 51 -4.85 -4.95 -10.30
N THR A 52 -3.83 -4.10 -10.18
CA THR A 52 -3.42 -3.47 -8.94
C THR A 52 -3.48 -1.96 -9.11
N VAL A 53 -4.17 -1.29 -8.20
CA VAL A 53 -4.20 0.17 -8.10
C VAL A 53 -3.64 0.54 -6.74
N ALA A 54 -2.46 1.14 -6.74
CA ALA A 54 -1.83 1.67 -5.53
C ALA A 54 -2.32 3.09 -5.26
N ASN A 55 -2.41 3.47 -3.99
CA ASN A 55 -2.90 4.79 -3.57
C ASN A 55 -4.23 5.17 -4.25
N LEU A 56 -5.24 4.31 -4.10
CA LEU A 56 -6.57 4.44 -4.69
C LEU A 56 -7.25 5.78 -4.35
N LEU A 57 -6.87 6.40 -3.22
CA LEU A 57 -7.41 7.67 -2.76
C LEU A 57 -6.65 8.89 -3.31
N ASP A 58 -5.58 8.67 -4.08
CA ASP A 58 -4.73 9.73 -4.66
C ASP A 58 -4.18 10.69 -3.60
N ASP A 59 -3.76 10.14 -2.44
CA ASP A 59 -3.22 10.92 -1.33
C ASP A 59 -1.79 11.37 -1.64
N GLU A 60 -1.54 12.68 -1.62
CA GLU A 60 -0.21 13.27 -1.79
C GLU A 60 0.46 13.45 -0.42
N HIS A 61 1.49 12.65 -0.15
CA HIS A 61 2.22 12.67 1.12
C HIS A 61 3.71 12.41 0.94
N TYR A 62 4.47 12.70 2.00
CA TYR A 62 5.85 12.27 2.12
C TYR A 62 5.90 10.89 2.79
N GLU A 63 6.67 9.96 2.23
CA GLU A 63 6.88 8.64 2.79
C GLU A 63 8.37 8.40 3.03
N ALA A 64 8.69 7.84 4.20
CA ALA A 64 10.04 7.36 4.48
C ALA A 64 10.21 5.95 3.90
N PHE A 65 11.19 5.78 3.02
CA PHE A 65 11.53 4.48 2.43
C PHE A 65 12.83 3.97 3.02
N GLY A 66 12.75 2.83 3.71
CA GLY A 66 13.87 2.32 4.48
C GLY A 66 14.07 3.10 5.78
N GLY A 67 14.65 2.42 6.76
CA GLY A 67 14.88 2.94 8.10
C GLY A 67 15.50 1.86 8.96
N ASP A 68 16.35 2.26 9.89
CA ASP A 68 16.95 1.31 10.81
C ASP A 68 15.90 0.76 11.77
N LEU A 69 15.90 -0.56 11.98
CA LEU A 69 15.15 -1.21 13.05
C LEU A 69 15.79 -0.84 14.39
N LEU A 70 15.39 0.30 14.95
CA LEU A 70 15.75 0.71 16.30
C LEU A 70 14.86 -0.03 17.30
N GLY A 71 15.30 -1.24 17.68
CA GLY A 71 14.73 -2.02 18.77
C GLY A 71 15.47 -1.81 20.09
N ARG A 72 14.79 -2.07 21.21
CA ARG A 72 15.43 -2.15 22.54
C ARG A 72 16.00 -3.53 22.81
#